data_AF-A0A0M3A4L6-F1
#
_entry.id   AF-A0A0M3A4L6-F1
#
_cell.length_a   1.000
_cell.length_b   1.000
_cell.length_c   1.000
_cell.angle_alpha   90.00
_cell.angle_beta   90.00
_cell.angle_gamma   90.00
#
_symmetry.space_group_name_H-M   'P 1'
#
loop_
_entity.id
_entity.type
_entity.pdbx_description
1 polymer ?
#
loop_
_entity_poly.entity_id
_entity_poly.type
_entity_poly.pdbx_seq_one_letter_code
_entity_poly.pdbx_strand_id
1 'polypeptide(L)'
;MIFESLNIYLFDCINSFATQNAIVDRVAIFTAHDLNKVFICFLLFLLVYQWKIYNYLFAKTLLIVLLSLILSDLAEIFYHHPRPFEIGLGHQLIGHGPSSSFPSQHTLTITIIAFSYWLAGFKKIGVFGIFVGMVVGLSRIYVGVHFPFDIIGSFIIGLMLVVSVNYIVKELTVRIRKITSVSAYDA
;
A
#
# COMPACT_ATOMS: atom_id res chain seq x y z
N MET A 1 13.41 6.71 -21.35
CA MET A 1 14.81 6.25 -21.34
C MET A 1 15.48 6.52 -19.99
N ILE A 2 15.69 7.77 -19.55
CA ILE A 2 16.41 8.05 -18.28
C ILE A 2 15.74 7.43 -17.04
N PHE A 3 14.42 7.62 -16.86
CA PHE A 3 13.70 7.08 -15.70
C PHE A 3 13.73 5.55 -15.65
N GLU A 4 13.58 4.90 -16.80
CA GLU A 4 13.60 3.44 -16.91
C GLU A 4 14.99 2.88 -16.57
N SER A 5 16.04 3.46 -17.14
CA SER A 5 17.42 3.08 -16.84
C SER A 5 17.77 3.28 -15.38
N LEU A 6 17.27 4.36 -14.75
CA LEU A 6 17.44 4.58 -13.31
C LEU A 6 16.67 3.53 -12.48
N ASN A 7 15.46 3.17 -12.89
CA ASN A 7 14.63 2.18 -12.20
C ASN A 7 15.30 0.80 -12.20
N ILE A 8 15.85 0.38 -13.35
CA ILE A 8 16.63 -0.85 -13.52
C ILE A 8 17.92 -0.79 -12.69
N TYR A 9 18.68 0.31 -12.78
CA TYR A 9 19.92 0.46 -12.01
C TYR A 9 19.69 0.33 -10.49
N LEU A 10 18.65 0.98 -9.97
CA LEU A 10 18.29 0.91 -8.56
C LEU A 10 17.78 -0.50 -8.18
N PHE A 11 17.05 -1.17 -9.07
CA PHE A 11 16.67 -2.56 -8.89
C PHE A 11 17.91 -3.46 -8.75
N ASP A 12 18.86 -3.37 -9.68
CA ASP A 12 20.07 -4.19 -9.68
C ASP A 12 20.93 -3.95 -8.43
N CYS A 13 21.02 -2.70 -7.95
CA CYS A 13 21.72 -2.36 -6.71
C CYS A 13 21.18 -3.10 -5.48
N ILE A 14 19.91 -3.50 -5.50
CA ILE A 14 19.27 -4.19 -4.37
C ILE A 14 19.21 -5.70 -4.64
N ASN A 15 18.72 -6.09 -5.82
CA ASN A 15 18.49 -7.48 -6.16
C ASN A 15 19.79 -8.26 -6.42
N SER A 16 20.91 -7.60 -6.77
CA SER A 16 22.21 -8.30 -6.90
C SER A 16 22.66 -9.01 -5.62
N PHE A 17 22.17 -8.60 -4.44
CA PHE A 17 22.43 -9.27 -3.17
C PHE A 17 21.57 -10.53 -2.95
N ALA A 18 20.50 -10.72 -3.71
CA ALA A 18 19.66 -11.91 -3.64
C ALA A 18 20.49 -13.17 -3.96
N THR A 19 20.16 -14.29 -3.32
CA THR A 19 20.87 -15.58 -3.45
C THR A 19 22.28 -15.63 -2.84
N GLN A 20 22.84 -14.50 -2.39
CA GLN A 20 24.15 -14.48 -1.75
C GLN A 20 24.13 -14.97 -0.30
N ASN A 21 22.99 -14.85 0.40
CA ASN A 21 22.86 -15.26 1.80
C ASN A 21 21.45 -15.79 2.11
N ALA A 22 21.37 -17.10 2.41
CA ALA A 22 20.11 -17.79 2.68
C ALA A 22 19.33 -17.30 3.92
N ILE A 23 19.98 -16.63 4.86
CA ILE A 23 19.28 -16.01 6.00
C ILE A 23 18.60 -14.72 5.53
N VAL A 24 19.33 -13.88 4.81
CA VAL A 24 18.79 -12.62 4.26
C VAL A 24 17.65 -12.91 3.29
N ASP A 25 17.80 -13.91 2.42
CA ASP A 25 16.76 -14.32 1.48
C ASP A 25 15.48 -14.78 2.21
N ARG A 26 15.61 -15.60 3.26
CA ARG A 26 14.44 -16.03 4.06
C ARG A 26 13.76 -14.87 4.76
N VAL A 27 14.53 -13.94 5.32
CA VAL A 27 13.98 -12.73 5.93
C VAL A 27 13.24 -11.90 4.88
N ALA A 28 13.85 -11.67 3.71
CA ALA A 28 13.25 -10.90 2.62
C ALA A 28 11.98 -11.55 2.08
N ILE A 29 11.93 -12.88 1.95
CA ILE A 29 10.73 -13.61 1.54
C ILE A 29 9.61 -13.43 2.57
N PHE A 30 9.92 -13.58 3.86
CA PHE A 30 8.96 -13.39 4.95
C PHE A 30 8.42 -11.96 4.97
N THR A 31 9.31 -10.96 4.89
CA THR A 31 8.90 -9.55 4.90
C THR A 31 8.16 -9.16 3.62
N ALA A 32 8.47 -9.74 2.47
CA ALA A 32 7.80 -9.47 1.21
C ALA A 32 6.34 -9.98 1.16
N HIS A 33 5.93 -10.93 2.01
CA HIS A 33 4.60 -11.56 1.92
C HIS A 33 3.88 -11.68 3.27
N ASP A 34 4.52 -12.27 4.28
CA ASP A 34 3.85 -12.62 5.53
C ASP A 34 3.77 -11.44 6.49
N LEU A 35 4.73 -10.50 6.46
CA LEU A 35 4.69 -9.29 7.28
C LEU A 35 3.43 -8.44 7.02
N ASN A 36 2.93 -8.40 5.77
CA ASN A 36 1.64 -7.78 5.45
C ASN A 36 0.50 -8.39 6.26
N LYS A 37 0.42 -9.72 6.27
CA LYS A 37 -0.63 -10.46 6.97
C LYS A 37 -0.52 -10.24 8.47
N VAL A 38 0.69 -10.28 9.01
CA VAL A 38 0.97 -10.01 10.44
C VAL A 38 0.47 -8.62 10.82
N PHE A 39 0.77 -7.60 10.01
CA PHE A 39 0.33 -6.23 10.28
C PHE A 39 -1.19 -6.06 10.20
N ILE A 40 -1.85 -6.69 9.22
CA ILE A 40 -3.31 -6.70 9.10
C ILE A 40 -3.96 -7.43 10.29
N CYS A 41 -3.44 -8.59 10.69
CA CYS A 41 -3.92 -9.33 11.87
C CYS A 41 -3.78 -8.51 13.15
N PHE A 42 -2.69 -7.77 13.32
CA PHE A 42 -2.51 -6.85 14.43
C PHE A 42 -3.60 -5.76 14.46
N LEU A 43 -3.97 -5.19 13.31
CA LEU A 43 -5.03 -4.19 13.23
C LEU A 43 -6.42 -4.76 13.47
N LEU A 44 -6.68 -5.99 13.01
CA LEU A 44 -7.91 -6.71 13.34
C LEU A 44 -8.02 -6.99 14.84
N PHE A 45 -6.91 -7.38 15.47
CA PHE A 45 -6.85 -7.52 16.93
C PHE A 45 -7.18 -6.19 17.63
N LEU A 46 -6.56 -5.08 17.22
CA LEU A 46 -6.87 -3.76 17.78
C LEU A 46 -8.33 -3.34 17.57
N LEU A 47 -8.90 -3.64 16.40
CA LEU A 47 -10.31 -3.39 16.10
C LEU A 47 -11.22 -4.13 17.07
N VAL A 48 -10.99 -5.43 17.29
CA VAL A 48 -11.81 -6.24 18.21
C VAL A 48 -11.62 -5.77 19.66
N TYR A 49 -10.38 -5.52 20.06
CA TYR A 49 -10.05 -5.10 21.42
C TYR A 49 -10.61 -3.70 21.78
N GLN A 50 -10.63 -2.78 20.81
CA GLN A 50 -11.07 -1.39 21.01
C GLN A 50 -12.08 -0.94 19.93
N TRP A 51 -13.15 -1.71 19.77
CA TRP A 51 -14.18 -1.50 18.74
C TRP A 51 -14.69 -0.05 18.66
N LYS A 52 -15.05 0.55 19.79
CA LYS A 52 -15.60 1.92 19.83
C LYS A 52 -14.63 3.00 19.35
N ILE A 53 -13.32 2.71 19.37
CA ILE A 53 -12.27 3.65 18.97
C ILE A 53 -11.95 3.46 17.48
N TYR A 54 -11.84 2.21 17.02
CA TYR A 54 -11.31 1.92 15.68
C TYR A 54 -12.36 1.57 14.62
N ASN A 55 -13.61 1.27 14.96
CA ASN A 55 -14.61 0.76 14.00
C ASN A 55 -14.79 1.63 12.74
N TYR A 56 -15.02 2.93 12.91
CA TYR A 56 -15.23 3.86 11.81
C TYR A 56 -13.96 4.04 10.98
N LEU A 57 -12.81 4.19 11.65
CA LEU A 57 -11.52 4.32 10.98
C LEU A 57 -11.20 3.07 10.15
N PHE A 58 -11.43 1.89 10.72
CA PHE A 58 -11.23 0.62 10.05
C PHE A 58 -12.13 0.48 8.83
N ALA A 59 -13.44 0.75 8.97
CA ALA A 59 -14.39 0.67 7.86
C ALA A 59 -14.03 1.62 6.72
N LYS A 60 -13.65 2.87 7.04
CA LYS A 60 -13.19 3.84 6.05
C LYS A 60 -11.89 3.40 5.38
N THR A 61 -10.93 2.87 6.15
CA THR A 61 -9.65 2.37 5.62
C THR A 61 -9.87 1.17 4.69
N LEU A 62 -10.76 0.25 5.07
CA LEU A 62 -11.15 -0.90 4.25
C LEU A 62 -11.76 -0.45 2.92
N LEU A 63 -12.65 0.55 2.94
CA LEU A 63 -13.19 1.13 1.72
C LEU A 63 -12.08 1.68 0.80
N ILE A 64 -11.10 2.39 1.35
CA ILE A 64 -9.98 2.94 0.56
C ILE A 64 -9.12 1.80 -0.03
N VAL A 65 -8.87 0.73 0.73
CA VAL A 65 -8.16 -0.45 0.22
C VAL A 65 -8.93 -1.12 -0.92
N LEU A 66 -10.25 -1.29 -0.80
CA LEU A 66 -11.07 -1.84 -1.87
C LEU A 66 -11.06 -0.95 -3.13
N LEU A 67 -11.12 0.37 -2.96
CA LEU A 67 -10.97 1.31 -4.07
C LEU A 67 -9.59 1.22 -4.74
N SER A 68 -8.54 0.94 -3.95
CA SER A 68 -7.20 0.77 -4.49
C SER A 68 -7.06 -0.48 -5.37
N LEU A 69 -7.81 -1.56 -5.10
CA LEU A 69 -7.81 -2.75 -5.95
C LEU A 69 -8.36 -2.40 -7.34
N ILE A 70 -9.50 -1.70 -7.38
CA ILE A 70 -10.10 -1.23 -8.64
C ILE A 70 -9.13 -0.31 -9.38
N LEU A 71 -8.44 0.58 -8.66
CA LEU A 71 -7.45 1.47 -9.27
C LEU A 71 -6.26 0.70 -9.84
N SER A 72 -5.77 -0.33 -9.15
CA SER A 72 -4.68 -1.19 -9.63
C SER A 72 -5.10 -1.96 -10.88
N ASP A 73 -6.30 -2.52 -10.91
CA ASP A 73 -6.84 -3.22 -12.09
C ASP A 73 -6.98 -2.26 -13.28
N LEU A 74 -7.45 -1.03 -13.04
CA LEU A 74 -7.50 0.00 -14.08
C LEU A 74 -6.11 0.41 -14.55
N ALA A 75 -5.16 0.57 -13.63
CA ALA A 75 -3.78 0.92 -13.96
C ALA A 75 -3.15 -0.14 -14.87
N GLU A 76 -3.40 -1.43 -14.62
CA GLU A 76 -2.95 -2.53 -15.48
C GLU A 76 -3.54 -2.45 -16.89
N ILE A 77 -4.82 -2.09 -17.05
CA ILE A 77 -5.47 -1.94 -18.36
C ILE A 77 -4.82 -0.81 -19.19
N PHE A 78 -4.52 0.33 -18.56
CA PHE A 78 -3.97 1.50 -19.24
C PHE A 78 -2.44 1.48 -19.37
N TYR A 79 -1.75 0.81 -18.43
CA TYR A 79 -0.31 0.78 -18.32
C TYR A 79 0.15 -0.55 -17.70
N HIS A 80 0.31 -1.55 -18.56
CA HIS A 80 0.94 -2.80 -18.17
C HIS A 80 2.46 -2.60 -18.07
N HIS A 81 2.99 -2.62 -16.85
CA HIS A 81 4.42 -2.52 -16.59
C HIS A 81 4.94 -3.92 -16.26
N PRO A 82 5.77 -4.55 -17.12
CA PRO A 82 6.23 -5.91 -16.88
C PRO A 82 7.07 -5.98 -15.59
N ARG A 83 7.06 -7.13 -14.93
CA ARG A 83 7.88 -7.35 -13.72
C ARG A 83 9.34 -7.61 -14.09
N PRO A 84 10.31 -7.39 -13.18
CA PRO A 84 11.72 -7.67 -13.45
C PRO A 84 11.96 -9.09 -13.98
N PHE A 85 11.35 -10.10 -13.35
CA PHE A 85 11.49 -11.49 -13.76
C PHE A 85 10.86 -11.81 -15.14
N GLU A 86 9.83 -11.07 -15.57
CA GLU A 86 9.17 -11.30 -16.86
C GLU A 86 10.06 -10.93 -18.04
N ILE A 87 10.96 -9.95 -17.83
CA ILE A 87 11.95 -9.52 -18.81
C ILE A 87 13.34 -10.12 -18.56
N GLY A 88 13.44 -11.12 -17.67
CA GLY A 88 14.69 -11.83 -17.38
C GLY A 88 15.70 -11.02 -16.57
N LEU A 89 15.26 -10.01 -15.82
CA LEU A 89 16.12 -9.21 -14.93
C LEU A 89 16.18 -9.78 -13.51
N GLY A 90 17.40 -9.87 -12.99
CA GLY A 90 17.67 -10.20 -11.59
C GLY A 90 17.32 -11.64 -11.19
N HIS A 91 17.24 -11.86 -9.89
CA HIS A 91 16.90 -13.12 -9.25
C HIS A 91 15.48 -13.05 -8.68
N GLN A 92 14.60 -13.93 -9.18
CA GLN A 92 13.26 -14.13 -8.62
C GLN A 92 13.30 -15.12 -7.46
N LEU A 93 13.02 -14.65 -6.25
CA LEU A 93 13.00 -15.51 -5.04
C LEU A 93 11.60 -16.02 -4.67
N ILE A 94 10.55 -15.42 -5.24
CA ILE A 94 9.16 -15.83 -4.99
C ILE A 94 8.40 -15.97 -6.32
N GLY A 95 7.60 -17.03 -6.43
CA GLY A 95 6.70 -17.22 -7.56
C GLY A 95 5.63 -16.13 -7.61
N HIS A 96 5.37 -15.61 -8.81
CA HIS A 96 4.29 -14.67 -9.07
C HIS A 96 3.67 -14.94 -10.44
N GLY A 97 2.36 -14.73 -10.57
CA GLY A 97 1.68 -14.81 -11.88
C GLY A 97 1.98 -13.59 -12.76
N PRO A 98 1.67 -13.67 -14.07
CA PRO A 98 1.84 -12.56 -14.99
C PRO A 98 0.76 -11.51 -14.71
N SER A 99 1.14 -10.45 -14.01
CA SER A 99 0.30 -9.29 -13.72
C SER A 99 1.18 -8.06 -13.62
N SER A 100 0.61 -6.90 -13.92
CA SER A 100 1.34 -5.63 -13.88
C SER A 100 2.12 -5.46 -12.57
N SER A 101 3.35 -4.97 -12.70
CA SER A 101 4.21 -4.64 -11.56
C SER A 101 3.80 -3.33 -10.88
N PHE A 102 3.15 -2.41 -11.59
CA PHE A 102 2.77 -1.11 -11.06
C PHE A 102 1.26 -1.00 -10.81
N PRO A 103 0.83 -0.49 -9.64
CA PRO A 103 1.60 -0.31 -8.41
C PRO A 103 1.79 -1.63 -7.65
N SER A 104 2.68 -1.66 -6.67
CA SER A 104 2.80 -2.81 -5.77
C SER A 104 1.64 -2.88 -4.79
N GLN A 105 0.66 -3.77 -5.03
CA GLN A 105 -0.53 -3.91 -4.18
C GLN A 105 -0.20 -4.20 -2.69
N HIS A 106 0.89 -4.95 -2.43
CA HIS A 106 1.35 -5.24 -1.07
C HIS A 106 1.77 -3.96 -0.34
N THR A 107 2.55 -3.12 -1.01
CA THR A 107 3.04 -1.84 -0.48
C THR A 107 1.91 -0.82 -0.39
N LEU A 108 1.05 -0.75 -1.40
CA LEU A 108 -0.09 0.17 -1.48
C LEU A 108 -1.07 -0.07 -0.32
N THR A 109 -1.37 -1.34 -0.02
CA THR A 109 -2.28 -1.70 1.07
C THR A 109 -1.76 -1.21 2.43
N ILE A 110 -0.49 -1.49 2.77
CA ILE A 110 0.09 -0.98 4.03
C ILE A 110 0.13 0.54 4.04
N THR A 111 0.50 1.16 2.91
CA THR A 111 0.57 2.62 2.78
C THR A 111 -0.77 3.26 3.12
N ILE A 112 -1.87 2.76 2.53
CA ILE A 112 -3.23 3.26 2.78
C ILE A 112 -3.58 3.14 4.25
N ILE A 113 -3.30 1.99 4.86
CA ILE A 113 -3.54 1.76 6.27
C ILE A 113 -2.73 2.75 7.12
N ALA A 114 -1.44 2.86 6.86
CA ALA A 114 -0.50 3.68 7.61
C ALA A 114 -0.91 5.16 7.58
N PHE A 115 -1.19 5.71 6.39
CA PHE A 115 -1.63 7.10 6.26
C PHE A 115 -3.04 7.33 6.82
N SER A 116 -3.95 6.35 6.70
CA SER A 116 -5.30 6.46 7.29
C SER A 116 -5.22 6.63 8.81
N TYR A 117 -4.43 5.79 9.48
CA TYR A 117 -4.23 5.88 10.93
C TYR A 117 -3.43 7.11 11.34
N TRP A 118 -2.40 7.48 10.57
CA TRP A 118 -1.61 8.67 10.83
C TRP A 118 -2.43 9.96 10.77
N LEU A 119 -3.25 10.12 9.72
CA LEU A 119 -4.09 11.31 9.51
C LEU A 119 -5.31 11.33 10.46
N ALA A 120 -5.76 10.18 10.95
CA ALA A 120 -6.78 10.09 11.99
C ALA A 120 -6.27 10.38 13.42
N GLY A 121 -4.97 10.71 13.58
CA GLY A 121 -4.39 11.08 14.88
C GLY A 121 -3.68 9.92 15.61
N PHE A 122 -3.78 8.68 15.12
CA PHE A 122 -3.07 7.52 15.68
C PHE A 122 -1.62 7.48 15.17
N LYS A 123 -0.84 8.51 15.51
CA LYS A 123 0.49 8.78 14.94
C LYS A 123 1.45 7.61 15.08
N LYS A 124 1.46 6.92 16.22
CA LYS A 124 2.33 5.76 16.47
C LYS A 124 2.05 4.60 15.52
N ILE A 125 0.77 4.24 15.36
CA ILE A 125 0.34 3.17 14.44
C ILE A 125 0.65 3.57 13.00
N GLY A 126 0.39 4.83 12.64
CA GLY A 126 0.67 5.34 11.31
C GLY A 126 2.15 5.33 10.94
N VAL A 127 3.03 5.85 11.81
CA VAL A 127 4.49 5.84 11.58
C VAL A 127 5.04 4.43 11.55
N PHE A 128 4.60 3.56 12.45
CA PHE A 128 4.96 2.14 12.41
C PHE A 128 4.52 1.48 11.10
N GLY A 129 3.30 1.76 10.63
CA GLY A 129 2.81 1.29 9.34
C GLY A 129 3.65 1.79 8.15
N ILE A 130 4.09 3.04 8.15
CA ILE A 130 4.98 3.58 7.09
C ILE A 130 6.29 2.79 7.07
N PHE A 131 6.89 2.56 8.24
CA PHE A 131 8.10 1.75 8.36
C PHE A 131 7.89 0.32 7.84
N VAL A 132 6.79 -0.32 8.24
CA VAL A 132 6.42 -1.65 7.71
C VAL A 132 6.28 -1.60 6.19
N GLY A 133 5.61 -0.59 5.63
CA GLY A 133 5.49 -0.40 4.18
C GLY A 133 6.84 -0.28 3.48
N MET A 134 7.80 0.42 4.07
CA MET A 134 9.16 0.56 3.52
C MET A 134 9.89 -0.79 3.52
N VAL A 135 9.81 -1.52 4.64
CA VAL A 135 10.42 -2.85 4.76
C VAL A 135 9.82 -3.81 3.75
N VAL A 136 8.49 -3.86 3.64
CA VAL A 136 7.80 -4.69 2.65
C VAL A 136 8.21 -4.30 1.24
N GLY A 137 8.14 -3.01 0.90
CA GLY A 137 8.49 -2.51 -0.43
C GLY A 137 9.93 -2.82 -0.84
N LEU A 138 10.90 -2.56 0.04
CA LEU A 138 12.31 -2.93 -0.19
C LEU A 138 12.47 -4.43 -0.38
N SER A 139 11.77 -5.23 0.42
CA SER A 139 11.81 -6.69 0.30
C SER A 139 11.21 -7.18 -1.01
N ARG A 140 10.17 -6.50 -1.54
CA ARG A 140 9.60 -6.79 -2.87
C ARG A 140 10.60 -6.54 -4.00
N ILE A 141 11.43 -5.51 -3.88
CA ILE A 141 12.50 -5.24 -4.84
C ILE A 141 13.58 -6.33 -4.73
N TYR A 142 14.00 -6.62 -3.50
CA TYR A 142 15.01 -7.65 -3.22
C TYR A 142 14.63 -9.02 -3.78
N VAL A 143 13.38 -9.47 -3.59
CA VAL A 143 12.91 -10.78 -4.09
C VAL A 143 12.62 -10.82 -5.59
N GLY A 144 12.85 -9.73 -6.33
CA GLY A 144 12.84 -9.72 -7.79
C GLY A 144 11.47 -9.52 -8.45
N VAL A 145 10.46 -9.00 -7.73
CA VAL A 145 9.08 -8.93 -8.25
C VAL A 145 8.54 -7.53 -8.51
N HIS A 146 9.26 -6.48 -8.09
CA HIS A 146 8.90 -5.09 -8.30
C HIS A 146 10.13 -4.22 -8.48
N PHE A 147 9.96 -3.14 -9.23
CA PHE A 147 10.94 -2.08 -9.34
C PHE A 147 10.78 -1.03 -8.23
N PRO A 148 11.85 -0.25 -7.92
CA PRO A 148 11.79 0.85 -6.97
C PRO A 148 10.65 1.86 -7.23
N PHE A 149 10.36 2.18 -8.49
CA PHE A 149 9.30 3.13 -8.82
C PHE A 149 7.88 2.56 -8.59
N ASP A 150 7.70 1.24 -8.63
CA ASP A 150 6.43 0.60 -8.23
C ASP A 150 6.14 0.85 -6.74
N ILE A 151 7.20 0.80 -5.92
CA ILE A 151 7.13 1.02 -4.47
C ILE A 151 6.85 2.49 -4.17
N ILE A 152 7.61 3.41 -4.78
CA ILE A 152 7.41 4.85 -4.60
C ILE A 152 6.01 5.27 -5.08
N GLY A 153 5.58 4.77 -6.24
CA GLY A 153 4.24 5.02 -6.77
C GLY A 153 3.15 4.53 -5.82
N SER A 154 3.34 3.38 -5.18
CA SER A 154 2.41 2.86 -4.16
C SER A 154 2.28 3.81 -2.97
N PHE A 155 3.38 4.39 -2.48
CA PHE A 155 3.36 5.38 -1.41
C PHE A 155 2.58 6.65 -1.80
N ILE A 156 2.84 7.17 -2.99
CA ILE A 156 2.21 8.39 -3.51
C ILE A 156 0.71 8.16 -3.73
N ILE A 157 0.34 7.10 -4.46
CA ILE A 157 -1.05 6.75 -4.74
C ILE A 157 -1.82 6.50 -3.44
N GLY A 158 -1.24 5.75 -2.49
CA GLY A 158 -1.88 5.49 -1.21
C GLY A 158 -2.14 6.76 -0.41
N LEU A 159 -1.18 7.70 -0.34
CA LEU A 159 -1.39 8.99 0.31
C LEU A 159 -2.50 9.80 -0.39
N MET A 160 -2.45 9.89 -1.72
CA MET A 160 -3.45 10.62 -2.51
C MET A 160 -4.86 10.07 -2.31
N LEU A 161 -5.03 8.74 -2.32
CA LEU A 161 -6.31 8.09 -2.06
C LEU A 161 -6.85 8.43 -0.67
N VAL A 162 -6.01 8.31 0.36
CA VAL A 162 -6.42 8.61 1.75
C VAL A 162 -6.82 10.06 1.91
N VAL A 163 -6.02 11.00 1.38
CA VAL A 163 -6.33 12.45 1.45
C VAL A 163 -7.62 12.76 0.71
N SER A 164 -7.78 12.23 -0.52
CA SER A 164 -8.96 12.49 -1.35
C SER A 164 -10.24 11.96 -0.69
N VAL A 165 -10.23 10.73 -0.19
CA VAL A 165 -11.40 10.15 0.49
C VAL A 165 -11.71 10.91 1.78
N ASN A 166 -10.72 11.28 2.57
CA ASN A 166 -10.94 12.10 3.78
C ASN A 166 -11.57 13.46 3.45
N TYR A 167 -11.12 14.10 2.37
CA TYR A 167 -11.69 15.36 1.90
C TYR A 167 -13.14 15.19 1.45
N ILE A 168 -13.42 14.19 0.60
CA ILE A 168 -14.77 13.90 0.09
C ILE A 168 -15.73 13.59 1.24
N VAL A 169 -15.34 12.73 2.17
CA VAL A 169 -16.17 12.36 3.33
C VAL A 169 -16.47 13.58 4.21
N LYS A 170 -15.48 14.45 4.44
CA LYS A 170 -15.68 15.69 5.20
C LYS A 170 -16.67 16.61 4.51
N GLU A 171 -16.50 16.83 3.21
CA GLU A 171 -17.37 17.71 2.41
C GLU A 171 -18.81 17.18 2.35
N LEU A 172 -18.99 15.88 2.11
CA LEU A 172 -20.32 15.24 2.13
C LEU A 172 -20.98 15.37 3.50
N THR A 173 -20.24 15.16 4.59
CA THR A 173 -20.76 15.29 5.96
C THR A 173 -21.24 16.72 6.25
N VAL A 174 -20.47 17.72 5.83
CA VAL A 174 -20.86 19.13 5.98
C VAL A 174 -22.12 19.46 5.17
N ARG A 175 -22.23 18.97 3.93
CA ARG A 175 -23.40 19.19 3.08
C ARG A 175 -24.66 18.52 3.63
N ILE A 176 -24.56 17.27 4.07
CA ILE A 176 -25.69 16.54 4.67
C ILE A 176 -26.17 17.28 5.93
N ARG A 177 -25.26 17.70 6.81
CA ARG A 177 -25.62 18.44 8.03
C ARG A 177 -26.37 19.74 7.74
N LYS A 178 -25.97 20.47 6.69
CA LYS A 178 -26.67 21.70 6.25
C LYS A 178 -28.10 21.39 5.82
N ILE A 179 -28.30 20.37 4.98
CA ILE A 179 -29.63 19.96 4.50
C ILE A 179 -30.53 19.54 5.68
N THR A 180 -30.01 18.71 6.58
CA THR A 180 -30.78 18.28 7.76
C THR A 180 -31.08 19.42 8.73
N SER A 181 -30.19 20.41 8.86
CA SER A 181 -30.45 21.57 9.72
C SER A 181 -31.54 22.47 9.15
N VAL A 182 -31.57 22.69 7.83
CA VAL A 182 -32.63 23.48 7.17
C VAL A 182 -33.99 22.79 7.33
N SER A 183 -34.06 21.48 7.05
CA SER A 183 -35.28 20.69 7.22
C SER A 183 -35.83 20.65 8.66
N ALA A 184 -35.00 20.93 9.68
CA ALA A 184 -35.42 20.96 11.08
C ALA A 184 -35.92 22.34 11.55
N TYR A 185 -35.64 23.41 10.80
CA TYR A 185 -36.20 24.75 11.05
C TYR A 185 -37.51 24.99 10.30
N ASP A 186 -37.75 24.25 9.21
CA ASP A 186 -38.95 24.34 8.38
C ASP A 186 -40.09 23.38 8.82
N ALA A 187 -39.91 22.65 9.94
CA ALA A 187 -40.87 21.70 10.51
C ALA A 187 -41.35 22.15 11.89
#